data_AF-A0A1F4B5A1-F1
#
_entry.id   AF-A0A1F4B5A1-F1
#
_cell.length_a   1.000
_cell.length_b   1.000
_cell.length_c   1.000
_cell.angle_alpha   90.00
_cell.angle_beta   90.00
_cell.angle_gamma   90.00
#
_symmetry.space_group_name_H-M   'P 1'
#
loop_
_entity.id
_entity.type
_entity.pdbx_description
1 polymer ?
#
loop_
_entity_poly.entity_id
_entity_poly.type
_entity_poly.pdbx_seq_one_letter_code
_entity_poly.pdbx_strand_id
1 'polypeptide(L)'
;MGYRRDTKDGTKRASGAFFVTAAQMVEPMSSVTDQVDISASYSRGKLQARFAYYASRFRNDVNSLTWQNPFTIPAFPGALAGQLAAAPDNQFHQFSASVGYQFTDRTRASADFAWGRMTQDDGFLAPTLNATLAVPALPGASLNARAKTLNANVRVNSRITDDLRVNASYSRDERDNQTRQAVYPWVTTDLFLALPRTNLPYSFEQDRLKLSADYRISPLLRAAAGLDQDWRKYTFQQFRKTDETAAWAKANWRALENLDLSLKLAGSERRNSGYQAVDPVVPPENPLLRIYSLANRSRETVAVRADLAATEAIQVGLGINTSKDRYRDTSIGLTNGREYSLNGDVSAMLTEQTSVNLFANHQVIRSSQAGSQAFANPDWSAENRDTVDVLGVGLKHGAIKNKLDLGADFVYTRTRGAIRVDAGVSDPPFPDFTTTMHGLKLYFTYRVDAQWSVNGGYWHERYRSANWMLDGVAPATVPNLLTFGEQAPQYRVNVVRLSARYSF
;
A
#
# COMPACT_ATOMS: atom_id res chain seq x y z
N MET A 1 -25.01 -14.68 -9.82
CA MET A 1 -24.27 -15.40 -8.77
C MET A 1 -22.93 -15.78 -9.35
N GLY A 2 -21.85 -15.55 -8.60
CA GLY A 2 -20.50 -15.96 -8.97
C GLY A 2 -19.93 -16.86 -7.88
N TYR A 3 -19.12 -17.83 -8.30
CA TYR A 3 -18.28 -18.63 -7.43
C TYR A 3 -16.87 -18.64 -8.01
N ARG A 4 -15.87 -18.41 -7.17
CA ARG A 4 -14.46 -18.49 -7.54
C ARG A 4 -13.70 -19.29 -6.49
N ARG A 5 -12.80 -20.15 -6.96
CA ARG A 5 -11.82 -20.84 -6.12
C ARG A 5 -10.43 -20.43 -6.57
N ASP A 6 -9.67 -19.84 -5.66
CA ASP A 6 -8.29 -19.47 -5.89
C ASP A 6 -7.38 -20.44 -5.13
N THR A 7 -6.56 -21.20 -5.86
CA THR A 7 -5.52 -22.06 -5.29
C THR A 7 -4.17 -21.38 -5.43
N LYS A 8 -3.39 -21.36 -4.35
CA LYS A 8 -2.06 -20.76 -4.32
C LYS A 8 -1.05 -21.73 -3.73
N ASP A 9 -0.16 -22.18 -4.59
CA ASP A 9 0.96 -23.06 -4.27
C ASP A 9 2.30 -22.35 -4.52
N GLY A 10 3.30 -22.66 -3.72
CA GLY A 10 4.66 -22.19 -3.91
C GLY A 10 5.42 -22.08 -2.62
N THR A 11 6.35 -21.14 -2.57
CA THR A 11 7.20 -20.91 -1.41
C THR A 11 7.41 -19.42 -1.19
N LYS A 12 7.52 -19.01 0.08
CA LYS A 12 7.93 -17.65 0.45
C LYS A 12 9.14 -17.69 1.37
N ARG A 13 9.85 -16.57 1.46
CA ARG A 13 10.92 -16.40 2.44
C ARG A 13 10.31 -16.22 3.82
N ALA A 14 10.87 -16.93 4.78
CA ALA A 14 10.57 -16.79 6.19
C ALA A 14 11.90 -16.65 6.96
N SER A 15 11.81 -16.32 8.24
CA SER A 15 12.96 -16.31 9.13
C SER A 15 12.52 -16.75 10.51
N GLY A 16 13.40 -17.48 11.18
CA GLY A 16 13.18 -18.02 12.51
C GLY A 16 14.37 -17.67 13.37
N ALA A 17 14.11 -17.36 14.63
CA ALA A 17 15.14 -16.91 15.55
C ALA A 17 15.21 -17.83 16.77
N PHE A 18 16.42 -17.94 17.34
CA PHE A 18 16.69 -18.39 18.69
C PHE A 18 17.41 -17.24 19.40
N PHE A 19 16.61 -16.35 20.00
CA PHE A 19 17.02 -15.11 20.66
C PHE A 19 17.87 -14.19 19.77
N VAL A 20 19.19 -14.17 19.97
CA VAL A 20 20.13 -13.33 19.21
C VAL A 20 20.61 -13.99 17.92
N THR A 21 20.26 -15.25 17.68
CA THR A 21 20.58 -15.96 16.44
C THR A 21 19.35 -16.09 15.54
N ALA A 22 19.53 -16.07 14.23
CA ALA A 22 18.43 -16.22 13.28
C ALA A 22 18.86 -16.98 12.02
N ALA A 23 17.89 -17.58 11.35
CA ALA A 23 18.08 -18.25 10.07
C ALA A 23 16.98 -17.86 9.09
N GLN A 24 17.37 -17.56 7.86
CA GLN A 24 16.47 -17.46 6.72
C GLN A 24 16.08 -18.87 6.26
N MET A 25 14.81 -19.07 5.96
CA MET A 25 14.29 -20.36 5.52
C MET A 25 13.13 -20.20 4.55
N VAL A 26 12.78 -21.28 3.88
CA VAL A 26 11.71 -21.30 2.90
C VAL A 26 10.46 -21.86 3.55
N GLU A 27 9.40 -21.07 3.59
CA GLU A 27 8.08 -21.52 4.05
C GLU A 27 7.26 -21.98 2.84
N PRO A 28 6.78 -23.24 2.82
CA PRO A 28 5.86 -23.68 1.79
C PRO A 28 4.54 -22.92 1.91
N MET A 29 3.89 -22.67 0.79
CA MET A 29 2.57 -22.08 0.70
C MET A 29 1.67 -23.05 -0.04
N SER A 30 0.58 -23.47 0.58
CA SER A 30 -0.50 -24.26 -0.03
C SER A 30 -1.80 -23.77 0.56
N SER A 31 -2.57 -23.01 -0.20
CA SER A 31 -3.82 -22.42 0.31
C SER A 31 -4.90 -22.37 -0.75
N VAL A 32 -6.15 -22.49 -0.30
CA VAL A 32 -7.34 -22.42 -1.13
C VAL A 32 -8.29 -21.38 -0.54
N THR A 33 -8.70 -20.42 -1.37
CA THR A 33 -9.73 -19.44 -1.01
C THR A 33 -10.97 -19.65 -1.87
N ASP A 34 -12.08 -20.00 -1.24
CA ASP A 34 -13.40 -20.05 -1.88
C ASP A 34 -14.12 -18.72 -1.69
N GLN A 35 -14.67 -18.16 -2.77
CA GLN A 35 -15.43 -16.91 -2.77
C GLN A 35 -16.80 -17.10 -3.43
N VAL A 36 -17.84 -16.58 -2.79
CA VAL A 36 -19.22 -16.62 -3.29
C VAL A 36 -19.78 -15.21 -3.31
N ASP A 37 -20.34 -14.83 -4.46
CA ASP A 37 -20.97 -13.54 -4.69
C ASP A 37 -22.41 -13.72 -5.19
N ILE A 38 -23.37 -13.23 -4.42
CA ILE A 38 -24.78 -13.19 -4.81
C ILE A 38 -25.22 -11.74 -4.80
N SER A 39 -25.88 -11.29 -5.87
CA SER A 39 -26.38 -9.93 -5.92
C SER A 39 -27.66 -9.82 -6.72
N ALA A 40 -28.55 -8.95 -6.28
CA ALA A 40 -29.73 -8.52 -7.02
C ALA A 40 -29.65 -7.00 -7.21
N SER A 41 -29.96 -6.52 -8.40
CA SER A 41 -30.00 -5.08 -8.72
C SER A 41 -31.36 -4.72 -9.27
N TYR A 42 -31.87 -3.57 -8.83
CA TYR A 42 -33.09 -2.95 -9.31
C TYR A 42 -32.76 -1.56 -9.84
N SER A 43 -33.22 -1.22 -11.03
CA SER A 43 -33.03 0.11 -11.63
C SER A 43 -34.31 0.51 -12.35
N ARG A 44 -35.01 1.52 -11.84
CA ARG A 44 -36.21 2.06 -12.47
C ARG A 44 -36.33 3.56 -12.21
N GLY A 45 -36.46 4.33 -13.29
CA GLY A 45 -36.61 5.78 -13.23
C GLY A 45 -35.48 6.44 -12.44
N LYS A 46 -35.84 7.10 -11.34
CA LYS A 46 -34.93 7.86 -10.47
C LYS A 46 -34.19 7.00 -9.43
N LEU A 47 -34.55 5.72 -9.27
CA LEU A 47 -34.03 4.83 -8.22
C LEU A 47 -33.17 3.71 -8.82
N GLN A 48 -31.98 3.55 -8.25
CA GLN A 48 -31.09 2.41 -8.47
C GLN A 48 -30.78 1.79 -7.11
N ALA A 49 -30.93 0.49 -6.97
CA ALA A 49 -30.63 -0.24 -5.75
C ALA A 49 -29.92 -1.55 -6.09
N ARG A 50 -28.98 -1.96 -5.25
CA ARG A 50 -28.28 -3.24 -5.35
C ARG A 50 -28.13 -3.82 -3.96
N PHE A 51 -28.54 -5.06 -3.78
CA PHE A 51 -28.27 -5.86 -2.59
C PHE A 51 -27.30 -6.96 -2.97
N ALA A 52 -26.30 -7.19 -2.14
CA ALA A 52 -25.34 -8.26 -2.36
C ALA A 52 -24.95 -8.96 -1.06
N TYR A 53 -24.59 -10.22 -1.20
CA TYR A 53 -23.99 -11.05 -0.18
C TYR A 53 -22.67 -11.58 -0.72
N TYR A 54 -21.61 -11.38 0.05
CA TYR A 54 -20.27 -11.87 -0.22
C TYR A 54 -19.85 -12.82 0.90
N ALA A 55 -19.28 -13.97 0.54
CA ALA A 55 -18.65 -14.88 1.48
C ALA A 55 -17.26 -15.30 0.97
N SER A 56 -16.30 -15.41 1.88
CA SER A 56 -14.95 -15.88 1.61
C SER A 56 -14.55 -16.89 2.68
N ARG A 57 -13.98 -18.02 2.26
CA ARG A 57 -13.41 -19.02 3.16
C ARG A 57 -11.98 -19.33 2.72
N PHE A 58 -11.03 -19.04 3.59
CA PHE A 58 -9.61 -19.33 3.40
C PHE A 58 -9.26 -20.62 4.14
N ARG A 59 -8.59 -21.54 3.44
CA ARG A 59 -7.99 -22.75 4.00
C ARG A 59 -6.50 -22.80 3.68
N ASN A 60 -5.68 -23.19 4.63
CA ASN A 60 -4.24 -23.36 4.48
C ASN A 60 -3.85 -24.78 4.87
N ASP A 61 -3.25 -25.52 3.94
CA ASP A 61 -2.84 -26.91 4.19
C ASP A 61 -1.52 -26.99 4.97
N VAL A 62 -0.82 -25.85 5.12
CA VAL A 62 0.38 -25.73 5.94
C VAL A 62 -0.04 -25.21 7.31
N ASN A 63 0.00 -26.05 8.34
CA ASN A 63 -0.34 -25.64 9.71
C ASN A 63 0.80 -24.88 10.40
N SER A 64 2.04 -25.31 10.16
CA SER A 64 3.21 -24.76 10.82
C SER A 64 4.48 -24.91 9.99
N LEU A 65 5.40 -23.98 10.15
CA LEU A 65 6.78 -24.10 9.70
C LEU A 65 7.64 -24.56 10.87
N THR A 66 8.32 -25.70 10.74
CA THR A 66 9.28 -26.19 11.73
C THR A 66 10.68 -26.23 11.14
N TRP A 67 11.69 -25.95 11.96
CA TRP A 67 13.09 -25.97 11.52
C TRP A 67 14.01 -26.40 12.67
N GLN A 68 15.16 -26.96 12.32
CA GLN A 68 16.24 -27.26 13.27
C GLN A 68 17.03 -25.99 13.58
N ASN A 69 17.52 -25.86 14.82
CA ASN A 69 18.42 -24.79 15.20
C ASN A 69 19.82 -25.06 14.61
N PRO A 70 20.32 -24.24 13.66
CA PRO A 70 21.65 -24.45 13.10
C PRO A 70 22.77 -23.95 14.03
N PHE A 71 22.43 -23.31 15.15
CA PHE A 71 23.38 -22.77 16.12
C PHE A 71 23.43 -23.63 17.37
N THR A 72 24.63 -23.81 17.93
CA THR A 72 24.81 -24.42 19.25
C THR A 72 24.61 -23.35 20.32
N ILE A 73 23.64 -23.55 21.22
CA ILE A 73 23.35 -22.61 22.32
C ILE A 73 23.44 -23.36 23.67
N PRO A 74 24.66 -23.58 24.22
CA PRO A 74 24.86 -24.44 25.40
C PRO A 74 24.08 -23.99 26.65
N ALA A 75 23.76 -22.70 26.76
CA ALA A 75 23.05 -22.14 27.91
C ALA A 75 21.56 -22.53 27.97
N PHE A 76 20.98 -23.10 26.90
CA PHE A 76 19.55 -23.43 26.82
C PHE A 76 19.36 -24.87 26.30
N PRO A 77 19.35 -25.88 27.19
CA PRO A 77 19.13 -27.27 26.78
C PRO A 77 17.77 -27.44 26.10
N GLY A 78 17.70 -28.36 25.14
CA GLY A 78 16.47 -28.72 24.42
C GLY A 78 16.05 -27.78 23.27
N ALA A 79 16.70 -26.64 23.09
CA ALA A 79 16.42 -25.67 22.02
C ALA A 79 17.00 -26.09 20.65
N LEU A 80 16.60 -27.27 20.19
CA LEU A 80 17.11 -27.94 18.99
C LEU A 80 16.26 -27.66 17.75
N ALA A 81 15.02 -27.22 17.92
CA ALA A 81 14.09 -26.92 16.84
C ALA A 81 13.11 -25.82 17.26
N GLY A 82 12.59 -25.11 16.27
CA GLY A 82 11.61 -24.05 16.45
C GLY A 82 10.38 -24.28 15.58
N GLN A 83 9.30 -23.58 15.92
CA GLN A 83 8.05 -23.63 15.17
C GLN A 83 7.44 -22.23 15.00
N LEU A 84 6.87 -21.98 13.83
CA LEU A 84 6.05 -20.81 13.53
C LEU A 84 4.68 -21.26 13.04
N ALA A 85 3.64 -20.61 13.57
CA ALA A 85 2.29 -20.78 13.04
C ALA A 85 2.20 -20.19 11.64
N ALA A 86 1.58 -20.95 10.73
CA ALA A 86 1.22 -20.43 9.42
C ALA A 86 -0.07 -19.60 9.52
N ALA A 87 -0.55 -19.09 8.38
CA ALA A 87 -1.82 -18.36 8.35
C ALA A 87 -2.98 -19.33 8.66
N PRO A 88 -3.82 -19.07 9.67
CA PRO A 88 -4.88 -19.99 10.05
C PRO A 88 -6.09 -19.93 9.12
N ASP A 89 -6.83 -21.04 9.08
CA ASP A 89 -8.13 -21.13 8.42
C ASP A 89 -9.10 -20.07 8.97
N ASN A 90 -9.77 -19.35 8.08
CA ASN A 90 -10.72 -18.31 8.49
C ASN A 90 -11.82 -18.10 7.46
N GLN A 91 -12.88 -17.42 7.87
CA GLN A 91 -14.01 -17.11 7.01
C GLN A 91 -14.56 -15.70 7.25
N PHE A 92 -15.12 -15.13 6.21
CA PHE A 92 -15.75 -13.82 6.21
C PHE A 92 -17.08 -13.87 5.48
N HIS A 93 -18.09 -13.22 6.05
CA HIS A 93 -19.42 -13.08 5.46
C HIS A 93 -19.84 -11.62 5.53
N GLN A 94 -20.42 -11.08 4.47
CA GLN A 94 -20.84 -9.69 4.38
C GLN A 94 -22.14 -9.55 3.61
N PHE A 95 -23.04 -8.72 4.14
CA PHE A 95 -24.21 -8.21 3.43
C PHE A 95 -23.97 -6.76 3.09
N SER A 96 -24.30 -6.36 1.87
CA SER A 96 -24.17 -4.97 1.41
C SER A 96 -25.40 -4.51 0.64
N ALA A 97 -25.71 -3.23 0.78
CA ALA A 97 -26.76 -2.53 0.05
C ALA A 97 -26.21 -1.21 -0.49
N SER A 98 -26.44 -0.96 -1.77
CA SER A 98 -26.13 0.30 -2.44
C SER A 98 -27.41 0.90 -3.00
N VAL A 99 -27.67 2.17 -2.74
CA VAL A 99 -28.86 2.88 -3.21
C VAL A 99 -28.44 4.22 -3.80
N GLY A 100 -28.93 4.53 -5.00
CA GLY A 100 -28.81 5.82 -5.65
C GLY A 100 -30.19 6.38 -5.98
N TYR A 101 -30.45 7.63 -5.60
CA TYR A 101 -31.71 8.29 -5.87
C TYR A 101 -31.51 9.69 -6.46
N GLN A 102 -32.18 9.96 -7.58
CA GLN A 102 -32.20 11.26 -8.23
C GLN A 102 -33.41 12.06 -7.70
N PHE A 103 -33.20 12.96 -6.74
CA PHE A 103 -34.30 13.75 -6.16
C PHE A 103 -34.88 14.74 -7.17
N THR A 104 -34.00 15.49 -7.83
CA THR A 104 -34.33 16.48 -8.88
C THR A 104 -33.35 16.32 -10.04
N ASP A 105 -33.52 16.99 -11.16
CA ASP A 105 -32.55 16.93 -12.26
C ASP A 105 -31.17 17.52 -11.89
N ARG A 106 -31.11 18.23 -10.76
CA ARG A 106 -29.91 18.88 -10.24
C ARG A 106 -29.32 18.22 -9.00
N THR A 107 -30.08 17.37 -8.28
CA THR A 107 -29.67 16.80 -7.00
C THR A 107 -29.79 15.27 -7.01
N ARG A 108 -28.70 14.60 -6.65
CA ARG A 108 -28.64 13.15 -6.48
C ARG A 108 -28.03 12.82 -5.12
N ALA A 109 -28.48 11.74 -4.51
CA ALA A 109 -27.75 11.10 -3.42
C ALA A 109 -27.47 9.64 -3.74
N SER A 110 -26.40 9.14 -3.14
CA SER A 110 -26.06 7.72 -3.12
C SER A 110 -25.66 7.32 -1.71
N ALA A 111 -26.05 6.13 -1.30
CA ALA A 111 -25.64 5.51 -0.06
C ALA A 111 -25.16 4.08 -0.30
N ASP A 112 -24.09 3.69 0.37
CA ASP A 112 -23.54 2.34 0.39
C ASP A 112 -23.43 1.90 1.85
N PHE A 113 -23.91 0.71 2.17
CA PHE A 113 -23.87 0.12 3.50
C PHE A 113 -23.41 -1.32 3.38
N ALA A 114 -22.44 -1.73 4.20
CA ALA A 114 -21.96 -3.10 4.25
C ALA A 114 -21.70 -3.51 5.70
N TRP A 115 -22.27 -4.63 6.10
CA TRP A 115 -22.11 -5.22 7.42
C TRP A 115 -21.56 -6.64 7.27
N GLY A 116 -20.51 -6.96 8.00
CA GLY A 116 -19.82 -8.24 7.87
C GLY A 116 -19.32 -8.81 9.19
N ARG A 117 -18.94 -10.08 9.12
CA ARG A 117 -18.42 -10.87 10.24
C ARG A 117 -17.27 -11.74 9.78
N MET A 118 -16.15 -11.63 10.48
CA MET A 118 -14.96 -12.47 10.36
C MET A 118 -14.93 -13.47 11.52
N THR A 119 -14.57 -14.73 11.25
CA THR A 119 -14.31 -15.73 12.29
C THR A 119 -13.09 -16.58 11.96
N GLN A 120 -12.40 -17.03 13.01
CA GLN A 120 -11.24 -17.94 12.93
C GLN A 120 -11.30 -18.84 14.17
N ASP A 121 -11.26 -20.15 13.99
CA ASP A 121 -11.35 -21.13 15.06
C ASP A 121 -10.31 -22.26 14.94
N ASP A 122 -9.27 -22.03 14.12
CA ASP A 122 -8.17 -22.97 13.92
C ASP A 122 -7.41 -23.28 15.22
N GLY A 123 -6.94 -24.52 15.33
CA GLY A 123 -6.30 -25.06 16.52
C GLY A 123 -4.98 -24.35 16.81
N PHE A 124 -4.71 -24.03 18.08
CA PHE A 124 -3.41 -23.51 18.45
C PHE A 124 -2.32 -24.57 18.27
N LEU A 125 -1.14 -24.12 17.83
CA LEU A 125 0.08 -24.90 17.98
C LEU A 125 0.54 -24.90 19.44
N ALA A 126 1.38 -25.88 19.80
CA ALA A 126 2.07 -25.85 21.06
C ALA A 126 2.92 -24.57 21.16
N PRO A 127 3.01 -23.92 22.34
CA PRO A 127 3.82 -22.70 22.48
C PRO A 127 5.33 -22.89 22.21
N THR A 128 5.81 -24.14 22.24
CA THR A 128 7.20 -24.50 21.97
C THR A 128 7.32 -25.97 21.56
N LEU A 129 8.37 -26.29 20.80
CA LEU A 129 8.82 -27.67 20.57
C LEU A 129 9.81 -28.17 21.62
N ASN A 130 10.29 -27.29 22.50
CA ASN A 130 11.27 -27.64 23.52
C ASN A 130 10.61 -28.37 24.70
N ALA A 131 10.73 -29.69 24.71
CA ALA A 131 10.15 -30.56 25.73
C ALA A 131 10.79 -30.43 27.13
N THR A 132 11.92 -29.71 27.27
CA THR A 132 12.53 -29.46 28.59
C THR A 132 11.89 -28.28 29.33
N LEU A 133 11.03 -27.50 28.66
CA LEU A 133 10.33 -26.36 29.25
C LEU A 133 9.01 -26.80 29.88
N ALA A 134 8.81 -26.47 31.15
CA ALA A 134 7.52 -26.62 31.83
C ALA A 134 6.58 -25.48 31.44
N VAL A 135 5.85 -25.63 30.34
CA VAL A 135 4.93 -24.61 29.83
C VAL A 135 3.50 -24.85 30.32
N PRO A 136 2.83 -23.84 30.92
CA PRO A 136 1.42 -23.94 31.29
C PRO A 136 0.52 -24.24 30.07
N ALA A 137 -0.64 -24.84 30.32
CA ALA A 137 -1.63 -25.08 29.28
C ALA A 137 -2.13 -23.76 28.65
N LEU A 138 -2.40 -23.81 27.34
CA LEU A 138 -3.07 -22.71 26.63
C LEU A 138 -4.49 -22.50 27.20
N PRO A 139 -5.02 -21.26 27.15
CA PRO A 139 -6.34 -20.94 27.72
C PRO A 139 -7.52 -21.61 27.01
N GLY A 140 -7.29 -22.26 25.86
CA GLY A 140 -8.26 -23.01 25.08
C GLY A 140 -7.59 -23.76 23.93
N ALA A 141 -8.38 -24.51 23.16
CA ALA A 141 -7.87 -25.24 21.99
C ALA A 141 -7.67 -24.36 20.75
N SER A 142 -8.38 -23.24 20.66
CA SER A 142 -8.29 -22.25 19.59
C SER A 142 -8.65 -20.85 20.09
N LEU A 143 -8.35 -19.83 19.28
CA LEU A 143 -8.65 -18.44 19.63
C LEU A 143 -10.16 -18.14 19.63
N ASN A 144 -10.95 -18.90 18.86
CA ASN A 144 -12.37 -18.64 18.59
C ASN A 144 -12.61 -17.15 18.28
N ALA A 145 -11.76 -16.60 17.41
CA ALA A 145 -11.70 -15.20 17.11
C ALA A 145 -12.93 -14.77 16.32
N ARG A 146 -13.43 -13.57 16.63
CA ARG A 146 -14.56 -12.97 15.93
C ARG A 146 -14.38 -11.46 15.83
N ALA A 147 -14.58 -10.92 14.64
CA ALA A 147 -14.69 -9.48 14.43
C ALA A 147 -15.92 -9.14 13.59
N LYS A 148 -16.58 -8.03 13.89
CA LYS A 148 -17.62 -7.43 13.07
C LYS A 148 -17.02 -6.27 12.28
N THR A 149 -17.52 -6.06 11.06
CA THR A 149 -17.12 -4.95 10.20
C THR A 149 -18.37 -4.17 9.80
N LEU A 150 -18.29 -2.84 9.83
CA LEU A 150 -19.33 -1.96 9.31
C LEU A 150 -18.67 -0.93 8.39
N ASN A 151 -19.20 -0.79 7.18
CA ASN A 151 -18.80 0.23 6.23
C ASN A 151 -20.06 0.94 5.75
N ALA A 152 -20.15 2.24 5.97
CA ALA A 152 -21.25 3.08 5.52
C ALA A 152 -20.71 4.31 4.79
N ASN A 153 -21.35 4.69 3.69
CA ASN A 153 -21.01 5.88 2.91
C ASN A 153 -22.29 6.52 2.43
N VAL A 154 -22.43 7.83 2.61
CA VAL A 154 -23.52 8.63 2.05
C VAL A 154 -22.89 9.80 1.32
N ARG A 155 -23.30 10.03 0.07
CA ARG A 155 -22.87 11.15 -0.75
C ARG A 155 -24.09 11.87 -1.31
N VAL A 156 -24.07 13.19 -1.26
CA VAL A 156 -25.04 14.06 -1.90
C VAL A 156 -24.30 15.01 -2.81
N ASN A 157 -24.75 15.11 -4.06
CA ASN A 157 -24.24 16.04 -5.04
C ASN A 157 -25.40 16.87 -5.61
N SER A 158 -25.26 18.19 -5.52
CA SER A 158 -26.31 19.13 -5.93
C SER A 158 -25.72 20.24 -6.79
N ARG A 159 -26.29 20.43 -7.98
CA ARG A 159 -26.04 21.59 -8.84
C ARG A 159 -26.99 22.71 -8.38
N ILE A 160 -26.54 23.55 -7.46
CA ILE A 160 -27.36 24.62 -6.86
C ILE A 160 -27.75 25.65 -7.93
N THR A 161 -26.79 26.03 -8.78
CA THR A 161 -27.00 26.83 -9.99
C THR A 161 -26.26 26.18 -11.15
N ASP A 162 -26.43 26.66 -12.38
CA ASP A 162 -25.73 26.08 -13.54
C ASP A 162 -24.19 26.21 -13.44
N ASP A 163 -23.71 27.13 -12.60
CA ASP A 163 -22.29 27.39 -12.33
C ASP A 163 -21.79 26.84 -10.98
N LEU A 164 -22.68 26.60 -10.00
CA LEU A 164 -22.32 26.15 -8.65
C LEU A 164 -22.77 24.71 -8.39
N ARG A 165 -21.81 23.84 -8.09
CA ARG A 165 -22.05 22.48 -7.58
C ARG A 165 -21.53 22.36 -6.16
N VAL A 166 -22.33 21.76 -5.28
CA VAL A 166 -21.94 21.41 -3.92
C VAL A 166 -21.98 19.90 -3.77
N ASN A 167 -20.93 19.35 -3.16
CA ASN A 167 -20.83 17.92 -2.85
C ASN A 167 -20.56 17.74 -1.35
N ALA A 168 -21.34 16.88 -0.72
CA ALA A 168 -21.15 16.44 0.65
C ALA A 168 -21.01 14.92 0.68
N SER A 169 -20.09 14.39 1.49
CA SER A 169 -20.06 12.97 1.77
C SER A 169 -19.69 12.68 3.21
N TYR A 170 -20.34 11.70 3.80
CA TYR A 170 -20.02 11.14 5.11
C TYR A 170 -19.73 9.65 4.95
N SER A 171 -18.66 9.16 5.55
CA SER A 171 -18.36 7.73 5.57
C SER A 171 -17.94 7.28 6.97
N ARG A 172 -18.37 6.08 7.35
CA ARG A 172 -18.01 5.40 8.59
C ARG A 172 -17.43 4.03 8.27
N ASP A 173 -16.25 3.74 8.80
CA ASP A 173 -15.62 2.42 8.74
C ASP A 173 -15.30 1.96 10.17
N GLU A 174 -15.71 0.75 10.51
CA GLU A 174 -15.57 0.21 11.85
C GLU A 174 -15.18 -1.26 11.78
N ARG A 175 -14.19 -1.63 12.59
CA ARG A 175 -13.88 -3.02 12.91
C ARG A 175 -13.96 -3.20 14.41
N ASP A 176 -14.95 -3.95 14.86
CA ASP A 176 -15.12 -4.34 16.25
C ASP A 176 -14.62 -5.78 16.45
N ASN A 177 -13.42 -5.94 16.99
CA ASN A 177 -12.86 -7.23 17.34
C ASN A 177 -13.39 -7.70 18.71
N GLN A 178 -14.30 -8.68 18.67
CA GLN A 178 -15.00 -9.23 19.82
C GLN A 178 -14.31 -10.49 20.39
N THR A 179 -13.07 -10.74 19.98
CA THR A 179 -12.28 -11.88 20.48
C THR A 179 -12.01 -11.70 21.98
N ARG A 180 -12.24 -12.77 22.76
CA ARG A 180 -12.04 -12.75 24.21
C ARG A 180 -10.57 -12.53 24.55
N GLN A 181 -10.31 -11.69 25.56
CA GLN A 181 -8.99 -11.59 26.16
C GLN A 181 -8.72 -12.79 27.06
N ALA A 182 -7.54 -13.38 26.91
CA ALA A 182 -7.04 -14.46 27.75
C ALA A 182 -5.53 -14.28 27.94
N VAL A 183 -5.00 -14.93 28.98
CA VAL A 183 -3.57 -14.93 29.29
C VAL A 183 -2.94 -16.14 28.61
N TYR A 184 -1.88 -15.91 27.84
CA TYR A 184 -1.17 -16.93 27.09
C TYR A 184 0.23 -17.13 27.66
N PRO A 185 0.68 -18.39 27.85
CA PRO A 185 2.09 -18.66 28.13
C PRO A 185 2.94 -18.13 26.96
N TRP A 186 4.08 -17.52 27.29
CA TRP A 186 4.98 -16.95 26.31
C TRP A 186 6.32 -17.65 26.39
N VAL A 187 6.71 -18.38 25.35
CA VAL A 187 8.06 -18.93 25.23
C VAL A 187 8.85 -18.04 24.29
N THR A 188 10.01 -17.56 24.76
CA THR A 188 10.89 -16.75 23.91
C THR A 188 11.73 -17.69 23.05
N THR A 189 11.36 -17.76 21.76
CA THR A 189 12.12 -18.46 20.71
C THR A 189 12.56 -19.88 21.09
N ASP A 190 11.66 -20.67 21.69
CA ASP A 190 11.91 -22.05 22.14
C ASP A 190 13.03 -22.25 23.19
N LEU A 191 13.51 -21.16 23.81
CA LEU A 191 14.64 -21.20 24.76
C LEU A 191 14.20 -21.19 26.23
N PHE A 192 13.24 -20.32 26.59
CA PHE A 192 12.80 -20.16 27.97
C PHE A 192 11.37 -19.60 28.06
N LEU A 193 10.69 -19.95 29.16
CA LEU A 193 9.39 -19.40 29.49
C LEU A 193 9.55 -17.97 30.03
N ALA A 194 8.92 -17.00 29.36
CA ALA A 194 8.84 -15.62 29.83
C ALA A 194 7.52 -15.35 30.56
N LEU A 195 7.34 -14.10 30.99
CA LEU A 195 6.07 -13.67 31.57
C LEU A 195 4.93 -13.84 30.56
N PRO A 196 3.79 -14.41 30.99
CA PRO A 196 2.66 -14.62 30.12
C PRO A 196 2.09 -13.30 29.62
N ARG A 197 1.44 -13.33 28.45
CA ARG A 197 0.91 -12.13 27.79
C ARG A 197 -0.58 -12.23 27.53
N THR A 198 -1.27 -11.10 27.60
CA THR A 198 -2.69 -11.00 27.24
C THR A 198 -2.82 -10.52 25.80
N ASN A 199 -3.66 -11.18 25.01
CA ASN A 199 -3.97 -10.72 23.64
C ASN A 199 -4.71 -9.38 23.66
N LEU A 200 -4.45 -8.56 22.64
CA LEU A 200 -5.04 -7.22 22.48
C LEU A 200 -5.94 -7.19 21.24
N PRO A 201 -7.24 -7.52 21.36
CA PRO A 201 -8.17 -7.54 20.24
C PRO A 201 -8.38 -6.12 19.71
N TYR A 202 -7.59 -5.74 18.72
CA TYR A 202 -7.61 -4.39 18.14
C TYR A 202 -8.90 -4.12 17.35
N SER A 203 -9.57 -3.04 17.75
CA SER A 203 -10.73 -2.43 17.12
C SER A 203 -10.44 -0.98 16.72
N PHE A 204 -11.16 -0.51 15.69
CA PHE A 204 -11.13 0.90 15.29
C PHE A 204 -12.49 1.37 14.78
N GLU A 205 -12.70 2.68 14.88
CA GLU A 205 -13.84 3.41 14.30
C GLU A 205 -13.27 4.63 13.58
N GLN A 206 -13.69 4.86 12.34
CA GLN A 206 -13.29 5.99 11.53
C GLN A 206 -14.53 6.65 10.94
N ASP A 207 -14.73 7.93 11.25
CA ASP A 207 -15.73 8.78 10.66
C ASP A 207 -15.06 9.84 9.79
N ARG A 208 -15.56 10.06 8.59
CA ARG A 208 -15.03 11.05 7.67
C ARG A 208 -16.14 11.87 7.04
N LEU A 209 -16.07 13.18 7.21
CA LEU A 209 -16.94 14.15 6.56
C LEU A 209 -16.14 14.93 5.51
N LYS A 210 -16.70 15.09 4.31
CA LYS A 210 -16.12 15.91 3.24
C LYS A 210 -17.17 16.84 2.69
N LEU A 211 -16.84 18.12 2.58
CA LEU A 211 -17.66 19.16 2.00
C LEU A 211 -16.85 19.86 0.93
N SER A 212 -17.44 20.07 -0.25
CA SER A 212 -16.78 20.79 -1.35
C SER A 212 -17.77 21.58 -2.18
N ALA A 213 -17.29 22.67 -2.76
CA ALA A 213 -18.01 23.47 -3.73
C ALA A 213 -17.14 23.67 -4.97
N ASP A 214 -17.72 23.43 -6.14
CA ASP A 214 -17.14 23.73 -7.44
C ASP A 214 -17.93 24.90 -8.05
N TYR A 215 -17.25 25.98 -8.40
CA TYR A 215 -17.85 27.18 -8.96
C TYR A 215 -17.19 27.55 -10.30
N ARG A 216 -18.02 27.71 -11.34
CA ARG A 216 -17.63 28.26 -12.63
C ARG A 216 -17.68 29.78 -12.55
N ILE A 217 -16.53 30.42 -12.37
CA ILE A 217 -16.41 31.88 -12.32
C ILE A 217 -16.60 32.48 -13.71
N SER A 218 -16.05 31.82 -14.73
CA SER A 218 -16.24 32.15 -16.14
C SER A 218 -16.12 30.87 -16.99
N PRO A 219 -16.44 30.90 -18.30
CA PRO A 219 -16.21 29.75 -19.17
C PRO A 219 -14.75 29.26 -19.18
N LEU A 220 -13.80 30.16 -18.89
CA LEU A 220 -12.37 29.89 -18.86
C LEU A 220 -11.85 29.53 -17.46
N LEU A 221 -12.56 29.87 -16.38
CA LEU A 221 -12.07 29.70 -15.01
C LEU A 221 -13.06 28.94 -14.13
N ARG A 222 -12.60 27.82 -13.56
CA ARG A 222 -13.32 27.03 -12.55
C ARG A 222 -12.52 26.96 -11.27
N ALA A 223 -13.12 27.38 -10.17
CA ALA A 223 -12.56 27.25 -8.84
C ALA A 223 -13.29 26.14 -8.07
N ALA A 224 -12.60 25.48 -7.17
CA ALA A 224 -13.18 24.54 -6.23
C ALA A 224 -12.50 24.70 -4.87
N ALA A 225 -13.26 24.53 -3.79
CA ALA A 225 -12.72 24.52 -2.44
C ALA A 225 -13.42 23.42 -1.63
N GLY A 226 -12.73 22.90 -0.61
CA GLY A 226 -13.30 21.88 0.24
C GLY A 226 -12.65 21.77 1.62
N LEU A 227 -13.40 21.13 2.51
CA LEU A 227 -13.05 20.81 3.89
C LEU A 227 -13.27 19.32 4.10
N ASP A 228 -12.24 18.64 4.59
CA ASP A 228 -12.27 17.23 4.97
C ASP A 228 -11.99 17.12 6.48
N GLN A 229 -12.78 16.32 7.17
CA GLN A 229 -12.62 16.05 8.59
C GLN A 229 -12.62 14.52 8.81
N ASP A 230 -11.57 14.00 9.43
CA ASP A 230 -11.34 12.57 9.70
C ASP A 230 -11.18 12.38 11.21
N TRP A 231 -12.11 11.68 11.84
CA TRP A 231 -12.04 11.30 13.26
C TRP A 231 -11.79 9.80 13.35
N ARG A 232 -10.81 9.39 14.14
CA ARG A 232 -10.50 7.98 14.34
C ARG A 232 -10.38 7.65 15.81
N LYS A 233 -10.90 6.50 16.20
CA LYS A 233 -10.73 5.91 17.52
C LYS A 233 -10.10 4.53 17.40
N TYR A 234 -9.29 4.19 18.38
CA TYR A 234 -8.55 2.93 18.44
C TYR A 234 -8.60 2.36 19.85
N THR A 235 -8.61 1.03 19.95
CA THR A 235 -8.37 0.30 21.20
C THR A 235 -6.93 -0.20 21.24
N PHE A 236 -6.32 -0.32 22.43
CA PHE A 236 -4.98 -0.93 22.60
C PHE A 236 -3.87 -0.30 21.75
N GLN A 237 -3.94 1.02 21.56
CA GLN A 237 -2.93 1.83 20.88
C GLN A 237 -2.46 2.93 21.83
N GLN A 238 -1.24 3.42 21.62
CA GLN A 238 -0.65 4.50 22.42
C GLN A 238 -1.43 5.81 22.33
N PHE A 239 -2.21 5.98 21.26
CA PHE A 239 -3.14 7.09 21.07
C PHE A 239 -4.51 6.51 20.77
N ARG A 240 -5.49 6.82 21.62
CA ARG A 240 -6.87 6.30 21.47
C ARG A 240 -7.69 7.05 20.45
N LYS A 241 -7.35 8.31 20.14
CA LYS A 241 -8.09 9.13 19.18
C LYS A 241 -7.15 10.01 18.37
N THR A 242 -7.45 10.15 17.08
CA THR A 242 -6.83 11.13 16.19
C THR A 242 -7.89 11.86 15.39
N ASP A 243 -7.74 13.18 15.29
CA ASP A 243 -8.64 14.08 14.56
C ASP A 243 -7.81 14.84 13.51
N GLU A 244 -8.17 14.74 12.24
CA GLU A 244 -7.50 15.45 11.14
C GLU A 244 -8.48 16.35 10.40
N THR A 245 -8.16 17.63 10.31
CA THR A 245 -8.88 18.62 9.51
C THR A 245 -8.01 19.00 8.32
N ALA A 246 -8.54 18.93 7.10
CA ALA A 246 -7.87 19.38 5.90
C ALA A 246 -8.73 20.39 5.15
N ALA A 247 -8.10 21.47 4.68
CA ALA A 247 -8.71 22.45 3.79
C ALA A 247 -7.93 22.50 2.48
N TRP A 248 -8.62 22.63 1.37
CA TRP A 248 -8.00 22.73 0.06
C TRP A 248 -8.75 23.66 -0.87
N ALA A 249 -8.00 24.26 -1.79
CA ALA A 249 -8.50 25.07 -2.89
C ALA A 249 -7.84 24.61 -4.20
N LYS A 250 -8.61 24.63 -5.28
CA LYS A 250 -8.17 24.27 -6.63
C LYS A 250 -8.71 25.29 -7.63
N ALA A 251 -7.86 25.74 -8.55
CA ALA A 251 -8.28 26.53 -9.70
C ALA A 251 -7.87 25.80 -10.98
N ASN A 252 -8.78 25.75 -11.96
CA ASN A 252 -8.49 25.32 -13.32
C ASN A 252 -8.82 26.47 -14.25
N TRP A 253 -7.87 26.85 -15.07
CA TRP A 253 -7.94 28.03 -15.91
C TRP A 253 -7.49 27.69 -17.33
N ARG A 254 -8.36 27.93 -18.31
CA ARG A 254 -7.96 28.02 -19.71
C ARG A 254 -7.32 29.38 -19.95
N ALA A 255 -6.00 29.41 -19.83
CA ALA A 255 -5.20 30.64 -19.90
C ALA A 255 -5.14 31.22 -21.31
N LEU A 256 -5.06 30.33 -22.30
CA LEU A 256 -5.14 30.62 -23.73
C LEU A 256 -6.01 29.52 -24.37
N GLU A 257 -6.38 29.68 -25.65
CA GLU A 257 -7.18 28.67 -26.37
C GLU A 257 -6.53 27.28 -26.37
N ASN A 258 -5.21 27.24 -26.26
CA ASN A 258 -4.41 26.03 -26.29
C ASN A 258 -3.64 25.75 -24.98
N LEU A 259 -3.88 26.51 -23.89
CA LEU A 259 -3.18 26.34 -22.63
C LEU A 259 -4.15 26.24 -21.46
N ASP A 260 -4.19 25.07 -20.81
CA ASP A 260 -4.91 24.83 -19.57
C ASP A 260 -3.94 24.77 -18.39
N LEU A 261 -4.26 25.48 -17.30
CA LEU A 261 -3.48 25.54 -16.07
C LEU A 261 -4.32 25.04 -14.90
N SER A 262 -3.70 24.24 -14.02
CA SER A 262 -4.29 23.77 -12.78
C SER A 262 -3.39 24.09 -11.60
N LEU A 263 -3.95 24.72 -10.56
CA LEU A 263 -3.28 24.98 -9.29
C LEU A 263 -4.12 24.36 -8.17
N LYS A 264 -3.49 23.60 -7.27
CA LYS A 264 -4.10 23.09 -6.04
C LYS A 264 -3.21 23.40 -4.85
N LEU A 265 -3.83 23.97 -3.81
CA LEU A 265 -3.23 24.23 -2.51
C LEU A 265 -4.01 23.43 -1.46
N ALA A 266 -3.33 22.77 -0.54
CA ALA A 266 -3.96 22.07 0.56
C ALA A 266 -3.13 22.18 1.84
N GLY A 267 -3.83 22.32 2.97
CA GLY A 267 -3.25 22.26 4.31
C GLY A 267 -4.05 21.27 5.16
N SER A 268 -3.38 20.43 5.94
CA SER A 268 -4.04 19.59 6.94
C SER A 268 -3.31 19.58 8.28
N GLU A 269 -4.09 19.50 9.35
CA GLU A 269 -3.60 19.40 10.71
C GLU A 269 -4.25 18.19 11.37
N ARG A 270 -3.42 17.26 11.84
CA ARG A 270 -3.83 16.10 12.63
C ARG A 270 -3.40 16.29 14.07
N ARG A 271 -4.33 16.07 15.00
CA ARG A 271 -4.11 16.09 16.44
C ARG A 271 -4.52 14.76 17.07
N ASN A 272 -3.86 14.37 18.14
CA ASN A 272 -4.19 13.17 18.91
C ASN A 272 -4.64 13.52 20.34
N SER A 273 -5.20 12.52 21.04
CA SER A 273 -5.71 12.66 22.41
C SER A 273 -4.64 12.62 23.51
N GLY A 274 -3.34 12.70 23.17
CA GLY A 274 -2.23 12.49 24.10
C GLY A 274 -1.79 11.03 24.23
N TYR A 275 -0.55 10.84 24.70
CA TYR A 275 0.11 9.54 24.83
C TYR A 275 -0.44 8.75 26.02
N GLN A 276 -0.63 7.45 25.81
CA GLN A 276 -0.98 6.48 26.85
C GLN A 276 -0.07 5.26 26.69
N ALA A 277 0.53 4.82 27.79
CA ALA A 277 1.23 3.54 27.79
C ALA A 277 0.22 2.41 27.49
N VAL A 278 0.67 1.41 26.74
CA VAL A 278 -0.10 0.19 26.50
C VAL A 278 0.48 -0.86 27.45
N ASP A 279 -0.06 -0.97 28.66
CA ASP A 279 0.52 -1.78 29.77
C ASP A 279 0.95 -3.21 29.38
N PRO A 280 0.24 -3.93 28.48
CA PRO A 280 0.66 -5.27 28.06
C PRO A 280 1.91 -5.31 27.14
N VAL A 281 2.41 -4.17 26.67
CA VAL A 281 3.64 -4.07 25.87
C VAL A 281 4.85 -4.02 26.81
N VAL A 282 5.57 -5.14 26.88
CA VAL A 282 6.77 -5.30 27.70
C VAL A 282 7.95 -5.79 26.82
N PRO A 283 9.13 -5.15 26.88
CA PRO A 283 9.44 -3.94 27.64
C PRO A 283 8.68 -2.70 27.11
N PRO A 284 8.45 -1.68 27.95
CA PRO A 284 7.76 -0.46 27.53
C PRO A 284 8.56 0.27 26.44
N GLU A 285 7.85 0.93 25.54
CA GLU A 285 8.46 1.84 24.57
C GLU A 285 8.85 3.17 25.23
N ASN A 286 9.80 3.89 24.62
CA ASN A 286 10.23 5.18 25.13
C ASN A 286 9.03 6.16 25.18
N PRO A 287 8.72 6.79 26.32
CA PRO A 287 7.56 7.69 26.46
C PRO A 287 7.55 8.90 25.53
N LEU A 288 8.70 9.28 24.97
CA LEU A 288 8.84 10.36 23.98
C LEU A 288 8.58 9.91 22.54
N LEU A 289 8.50 8.60 22.28
CA LEU A 289 8.20 8.05 20.97
C LEU A 289 6.81 8.49 20.50
N ARG A 290 6.74 8.95 19.26
CA ARG A 290 5.48 9.19 18.56
C ARG A 290 5.47 8.37 17.28
N ILE A 291 4.59 7.36 17.24
CA ILE A 291 4.34 6.58 16.03
C ILE A 291 3.75 7.52 14.97
N TYR A 292 4.42 7.67 13.83
CA TYR A 292 4.11 8.67 12.81
C TYR A 292 2.70 8.58 12.22
N SER A 293 2.05 7.41 12.28
CA SER A 293 0.67 7.23 11.84
C SER A 293 -0.35 7.84 12.80
N LEU A 294 0.03 8.08 14.06
CA LEU A 294 -0.81 8.60 15.15
C LEU A 294 -0.35 9.97 15.68
N ALA A 295 0.89 10.37 15.37
CA ALA A 295 1.49 11.61 15.82
C ALA A 295 0.78 12.86 15.26
N ASN A 296 0.87 13.96 16.00
CA ASN A 296 0.42 15.27 15.52
C ASN A 296 1.20 15.63 14.25
N ARG A 297 0.49 16.08 13.21
CA ARG A 297 1.09 16.35 11.90
C ARG A 297 0.47 17.58 11.27
N SER A 298 1.31 18.48 10.81
CA SER A 298 0.93 19.55 9.89
C SER A 298 1.45 19.23 8.49
N ARG A 299 0.56 19.20 7.49
CA ARG A 299 0.89 18.89 6.10
C ARG A 299 0.51 20.06 5.20
N GLU A 300 1.45 20.52 4.40
CA GLU A 300 1.24 21.52 3.34
C GLU A 300 1.47 20.85 1.98
N THR A 301 0.59 21.07 1.01
CA THR A 301 0.74 20.52 -0.34
C THR A 301 0.43 21.58 -1.40
N VAL A 302 1.30 21.67 -2.39
CA VAL A 302 1.13 22.50 -3.58
C VAL A 302 1.30 21.63 -4.82
N ALA A 303 0.35 21.72 -5.73
CA ALA A 303 0.36 21.02 -7.00
C ALA A 303 0.03 21.99 -8.14
N VAL A 304 0.88 22.02 -9.15
CA VAL A 304 0.73 22.84 -10.35
C VAL A 304 0.81 21.94 -11.56
N ARG A 305 -0.07 22.14 -12.55
CA ARG A 305 -0.01 21.48 -13.85
C ARG A 305 -0.31 22.47 -14.96
N ALA A 306 0.41 22.37 -16.06
CA ALA A 306 0.17 23.07 -17.30
C ALA A 306 0.04 22.05 -18.43
N ASP A 307 -1.01 22.16 -19.22
CA ASP A 307 -1.29 21.31 -20.38
C ASP A 307 -1.43 22.23 -21.61
N LEU A 308 -0.52 22.10 -22.57
CA LEU A 308 -0.40 22.93 -23.76
C LEU A 308 -0.67 22.09 -25.02
N ALA A 309 -1.71 22.43 -25.77
CA ALA A 309 -1.92 21.98 -27.14
C ALA A 309 -1.05 22.83 -28.09
N ALA A 310 0.24 22.52 -28.17
CA ALA A 310 1.19 23.30 -28.98
C ALA A 310 0.77 23.40 -30.45
N THR A 311 0.14 22.33 -30.97
CA THR A 311 -0.58 22.29 -32.25
C THR A 311 -1.78 21.33 -32.12
N GLU A 312 -2.59 21.17 -33.17
CA GLU A 312 -3.66 20.14 -33.20
C GLU A 312 -3.11 18.71 -33.05
N ALA A 313 -1.85 18.50 -33.41
CA ALA A 313 -1.19 17.20 -33.39
C ALA A 313 -0.30 16.98 -32.16
N ILE A 314 0.05 18.03 -31.39
CA ILE A 314 1.06 17.96 -30.32
C ILE A 314 0.48 18.51 -29.02
N GLN A 315 0.51 17.69 -27.97
CA GLN A 315 0.14 18.03 -26.60
C GLN A 315 1.35 17.88 -25.68
N VAL A 316 1.56 18.85 -24.80
CA VAL A 316 2.66 18.90 -23.82
C VAL A 316 2.09 19.13 -22.43
N GLY A 317 2.32 18.22 -21.51
CA GLY A 317 1.97 18.34 -20.10
C GLY A 317 3.22 18.55 -19.25
N LEU A 318 3.16 19.48 -18.28
CA LEU A 318 4.18 19.68 -17.26
C LEU A 318 3.51 19.84 -15.90
N GLY A 319 4.02 19.18 -14.88
CA GLY A 319 3.47 19.27 -13.53
C GLY A 319 4.51 19.18 -12.43
N ILE A 320 4.25 19.91 -11.34
CA ILE A 320 5.09 19.97 -10.15
C ILE A 320 4.20 19.72 -8.94
N ASN A 321 4.56 18.77 -8.10
CA ASN A 321 3.91 18.56 -6.80
C ASN A 321 4.94 18.60 -5.68
N THR A 322 4.62 19.31 -4.61
CA THR A 322 5.42 19.34 -3.38
C THR A 322 4.52 19.11 -2.17
N SER A 323 4.99 18.28 -1.24
CA SER A 323 4.32 18.04 0.04
C SER A 323 5.34 18.11 1.18
N LYS A 324 4.94 18.70 2.31
CA LYS A 324 5.79 18.82 3.50
C LYS A 324 5.00 18.48 4.75
N ASP A 325 5.46 17.44 5.44
CA ASP A 325 4.96 16.98 6.72
C ASP A 325 5.88 17.43 7.84
N ARG A 326 5.31 18.08 8.85
CA ARG A 326 6.02 18.46 10.07
C ARG A 326 5.34 17.80 11.26
N TYR A 327 6.10 17.05 12.05
CA TYR A 327 5.65 16.41 13.28
C TYR A 327 6.20 17.17 14.48
N ARG A 328 5.68 18.38 14.72
CA ARG A 328 6.28 19.35 15.66
C ARG A 328 6.35 18.85 17.11
N ASP A 329 5.44 17.97 17.50
CA ASP A 329 5.36 17.41 18.86
C ASP A 329 6.06 16.04 18.98
N THR A 330 6.91 15.69 18.01
CA THR A 330 7.64 14.41 17.97
C THR A 330 9.12 14.63 18.24
N SER A 331 9.57 14.18 19.40
CA SER A 331 11.00 14.17 19.77
C SER A 331 11.68 12.88 19.30
N ILE A 332 11.01 11.73 19.43
CA ILE A 332 11.50 10.41 18.99
C ILE A 332 10.49 9.83 17.99
N GLY A 333 10.99 9.32 16.86
CA GLY A 333 10.20 8.88 15.71
C GLY A 333 10.42 9.78 14.49
N LEU A 334 9.45 9.80 13.57
CA LEU A 334 9.50 10.62 12.36
C LEU A 334 9.24 12.09 12.71
N THR A 335 10.16 12.99 12.37
CA THR A 335 10.07 14.42 12.72
C THR A 335 9.66 15.28 11.53
N ASN A 336 10.08 14.91 10.32
CA ASN A 336 9.76 15.64 9.09
C ASN A 336 9.72 14.69 7.88
N GLY A 337 8.78 14.93 6.97
CA GLY A 337 8.68 14.26 5.67
C GLY A 337 8.55 15.30 4.56
N ARG A 338 9.23 15.11 3.43
CA ARG A 338 9.14 15.99 2.27
C ARG A 338 9.11 15.17 1.00
N GLU A 339 8.22 15.54 0.11
CA GLU A 339 8.11 14.93 -1.20
C GLU A 339 8.10 16.03 -2.25
N TYR A 340 8.91 15.85 -3.29
CA TYR A 340 8.92 16.68 -4.48
C TYR A 340 8.82 15.78 -5.69
N SER A 341 7.92 16.11 -6.63
CA SER A 341 7.84 15.43 -7.92
C SER A 341 7.71 16.42 -9.06
N LEU A 342 8.46 16.17 -10.13
CA LEU A 342 8.36 16.82 -11.43
C LEU A 342 7.91 15.76 -12.44
N ASN A 343 6.88 16.07 -13.20
CA ASN A 343 6.36 15.22 -14.26
C ASN A 343 6.26 16.03 -15.56
N GLY A 344 6.62 15.41 -16.67
CA GLY A 344 6.47 15.97 -18.00
C GLY A 344 6.05 14.89 -18.98
N ASP A 345 5.15 15.23 -19.89
CA ASP A 345 4.64 14.33 -20.91
C ASP A 345 4.45 15.08 -22.23
N VAL A 346 4.70 14.40 -23.35
CA VAL A 346 4.47 14.91 -24.70
C VAL A 346 3.79 13.81 -25.50
N SER A 347 2.69 14.15 -26.15
CA SER A 347 1.99 13.25 -27.09
C SER A 347 1.88 13.95 -28.45
N ALA A 348 2.37 13.31 -29.51
CA ALA A 348 2.43 13.89 -30.84
C ALA A 348 1.91 12.92 -31.91
N MET A 349 1.04 13.38 -32.80
CA MET A 349 0.75 12.74 -34.09
C MET A 349 1.73 13.28 -35.13
N LEU A 350 2.79 12.53 -35.45
CA LEU A 350 3.78 12.97 -36.43
C LEU A 350 3.22 12.93 -37.86
N THR A 351 2.30 11.99 -38.11
CA THR A 351 1.51 11.83 -39.36
C THR A 351 0.15 11.23 -38.97
N GLU A 352 -0.77 11.08 -39.92
CA GLU A 352 -2.06 10.40 -39.69
C GLU A 352 -1.91 8.93 -39.22
N GLN A 353 -0.77 8.30 -39.50
CA GLN A 353 -0.50 6.90 -39.17
C GLN A 353 0.53 6.75 -38.05
N THR A 354 1.18 7.82 -37.61
CA THR A 354 2.31 7.74 -36.66
C THR A 354 2.08 8.60 -35.44
N SER A 355 2.11 7.99 -34.27
CA SER A 355 2.06 8.68 -32.99
C SER A 355 3.26 8.36 -32.12
N VAL A 356 3.69 9.36 -31.36
CA VAL A 356 4.77 9.26 -30.37
C VAL A 356 4.27 9.79 -29.05
N ASN A 357 4.59 9.10 -27.97
CA ASN A 357 4.41 9.57 -26.60
C ASN A 357 5.74 9.53 -25.85
N LEU A 358 6.08 10.61 -25.17
CA LEU A 358 7.27 10.74 -24.33
C LEU A 358 6.80 11.11 -22.93
N PHE A 359 7.39 10.53 -21.89
CA PHE A 359 7.15 10.96 -20.53
C PHE A 359 8.41 10.86 -19.68
N ALA A 360 8.55 11.77 -18.74
CA ALA A 360 9.61 11.79 -17.76
C ALA A 360 9.05 12.13 -16.38
N ASN A 361 9.57 11.46 -15.36
CA ASN A 361 9.24 11.72 -13.96
C ASN A 361 10.50 11.72 -13.11
N HIS A 362 10.61 12.70 -12.23
CA HIS A 362 11.63 12.80 -11.21
C HIS A 362 10.95 13.01 -9.86
N GLN A 363 11.16 12.12 -8.90
CA GLN A 363 10.61 12.20 -7.56
C GLN A 363 11.72 12.07 -6.53
N VAL A 364 11.65 12.91 -5.49
CA VAL A 364 12.53 12.85 -4.33
C VAL A 364 11.67 12.83 -3.07
N ILE A 365 11.83 11.78 -2.28
CA ILE A 365 11.21 11.64 -0.96
C ILE A 365 12.32 11.73 0.07
N ARG A 366 12.14 12.59 1.08
CA ARG A 366 13.06 12.71 2.21
C ARG A 366 12.30 12.57 3.51
N SER A 367 12.81 11.74 4.40
CA SER A 367 12.32 11.64 5.77
C SER A 367 13.45 11.85 6.75
N SER A 368 13.13 12.50 7.86
CA SER A 368 14.04 12.71 8.98
C SER A 368 13.41 12.13 10.23
N GLN A 369 14.20 11.40 11.00
CA GLN A 369 13.77 10.77 12.24
C GLN A 369 14.83 10.92 13.32
N ALA A 370 14.42 10.73 14.56
CA ALA A 370 15.29 10.73 15.72
C ALA A 370 14.96 9.53 16.61
N GLY A 371 15.96 9.01 17.32
CA GLY A 371 15.77 7.91 18.25
C GLY A 371 16.66 8.03 19.48
N SER A 372 16.46 7.11 20.42
CA SER A 372 17.25 7.05 21.65
C SER A 372 17.71 5.61 21.92
N GLN A 373 19.02 5.41 22.03
CA GLN A 373 19.64 4.19 22.53
C GLN A 373 19.59 4.14 24.06
N ALA A 374 19.71 5.28 24.73
CA ALA A 374 19.72 5.38 26.19
C ALA A 374 18.32 5.33 26.84
N PHE A 375 17.26 5.08 26.06
CA PHE A 375 15.86 5.13 26.52
C PHE A 375 15.50 6.48 27.19
N ALA A 376 16.05 7.57 26.67
CA ALA A 376 15.92 8.92 27.22
C ALA A 376 15.54 9.91 26.10
N ASN A 377 16.10 11.13 26.15
CA ASN A 377 16.02 12.08 25.04
C ASN A 377 16.72 11.54 23.79
N PRO A 378 16.42 12.07 22.59
CA PRO A 378 17.06 11.65 21.37
C PRO A 378 18.60 11.76 21.45
N ASP A 379 19.29 10.68 21.08
CA ASP A 379 20.76 10.60 21.05
C ASP A 379 21.31 10.20 19.66
N TRP A 380 20.43 9.89 18.70
CA TRP A 380 20.77 9.74 17.30
C TRP A 380 19.68 10.28 16.38
N SER A 381 20.06 10.60 15.14
CA SER A 381 19.15 11.00 14.07
C SER A 381 19.43 10.22 12.78
N ALA A 382 18.42 10.11 11.91
CA ALA A 382 18.61 9.54 10.59
C ALA A 382 17.86 10.32 9.52
N GLU A 383 18.45 10.38 8.33
CA GLU A 383 17.83 10.91 7.11
C GLU A 383 17.79 9.80 6.06
N ASN A 384 16.60 9.54 5.54
CA ASN A 384 16.44 8.68 4.37
C ASN A 384 16.07 9.57 3.17
N ARG A 385 16.73 9.32 2.04
CA ARG A 385 16.46 10.00 0.78
C ARG A 385 16.28 8.97 -0.32
N ASP A 386 15.07 8.91 -0.84
CA ASP A 386 14.71 8.07 -1.98
C ASP A 386 14.52 8.95 -3.21
N THR A 387 15.16 8.57 -4.32
CA THR A 387 15.04 9.24 -5.62
C THR A 387 14.57 8.24 -6.66
N VAL A 388 13.55 8.62 -7.42
CA VAL A 388 12.96 7.80 -8.49
C VAL A 388 12.96 8.62 -9.77
N ASP A 389 13.64 8.11 -10.79
CA ASP A 389 13.70 8.67 -12.13
C ASP A 389 13.07 7.67 -13.10
N VAL A 390 12.10 8.13 -13.90
CA VAL A 390 11.46 7.33 -14.94
C VAL A 390 11.46 8.11 -16.25
N LEU A 391 11.87 7.47 -17.33
CA LEU A 391 11.78 7.98 -18.69
C LEU A 391 11.10 6.92 -19.54
N GLY A 392 10.14 7.32 -20.37
CA GLY A 392 9.49 6.43 -21.32
C GLY A 392 9.25 7.08 -22.66
N VAL A 393 9.35 6.27 -23.71
CA VAL A 393 9.08 6.62 -25.10
C VAL A 393 8.23 5.52 -25.70
N GLY A 394 7.11 5.87 -26.32
CA GLY A 394 6.31 4.97 -27.12
C GLY A 394 6.12 5.51 -28.52
N LEU A 395 6.13 4.62 -29.50
CA LEU A 395 5.89 4.88 -30.92
C LEU A 395 4.82 3.90 -31.39
N LYS A 396 3.84 4.39 -32.13
CA LYS A 396 2.91 3.56 -32.90
C LYS A 396 2.88 4.04 -34.33
N HIS A 397 2.94 3.11 -35.29
CA HIS A 397 2.98 3.41 -36.71
C HIS A 397 2.14 2.42 -37.52
N GLY A 398 1.11 2.91 -38.21
CA GLY A 398 0.34 2.14 -39.18
C GLY A 398 1.09 2.00 -40.50
N ALA A 399 2.07 1.10 -40.56
CA ALA A 399 2.95 0.89 -41.71
C ALA A 399 2.19 0.53 -43.00
N ILE A 400 1.07 -0.19 -42.88
CA ILE A 400 0.14 -0.44 -43.99
C ILE A 400 -1.26 -0.15 -43.48
N LYS A 401 -1.91 0.86 -44.07
CA LYS A 401 -3.26 1.29 -43.69
C LYS A 401 -4.21 0.08 -43.59
N ASN A 402 -4.84 -0.08 -42.43
CA ASN A 402 -5.78 -1.16 -42.12
C ASN A 402 -5.21 -2.60 -42.19
N LYS A 403 -3.89 -2.78 -42.35
CA LYS A 403 -3.26 -4.11 -42.41
C LYS A 403 -2.16 -4.29 -41.39
N LEU A 404 -1.18 -3.40 -41.32
CA LEU A 404 0.00 -3.58 -40.46
C LEU A 404 0.16 -2.38 -39.52
N ASP A 405 0.03 -2.66 -38.23
CA ASP A 405 0.36 -1.72 -37.16
C ASP A 405 1.65 -2.20 -36.48
N LEU A 406 2.60 -1.28 -36.30
CA LEU A 406 3.86 -1.49 -35.60
C LEU A 406 3.88 -0.61 -34.35
N GLY A 407 4.54 -1.07 -33.30
CA GLY A 407 4.79 -0.26 -32.12
C GLY A 407 6.09 -0.60 -31.43
N ALA A 408 6.65 0.39 -30.75
CA ALA A 408 7.86 0.28 -29.97
C ALA A 408 7.71 1.08 -28.68
N ASP A 409 7.95 0.45 -27.53
CA ASP A 409 7.98 1.10 -26.22
C ASP A 409 9.36 0.90 -25.59
N PHE A 410 9.96 1.99 -25.14
CA PHE A 410 11.17 2.00 -24.34
C PHE A 410 10.87 2.62 -22.99
N VAL A 411 11.27 1.98 -21.90
CA VAL A 411 11.15 2.51 -20.54
C VAL A 411 12.48 2.34 -19.83
N TYR A 412 12.94 3.40 -19.18
CA TYR A 412 14.09 3.40 -18.29
C TYR A 412 13.63 3.88 -16.91
N THR A 413 13.97 3.09 -15.88
CA THR A 413 13.72 3.43 -14.49
C THR A 413 15.02 3.33 -13.71
N ARG A 414 15.30 4.34 -12.89
CA ARG A 414 16.37 4.31 -11.90
C ARG A 414 15.83 4.73 -10.56
N THR A 415 16.09 3.91 -9.54
CA THR A 415 15.83 4.26 -8.14
C THR A 415 17.14 4.25 -7.36
N ARG A 416 17.21 5.13 -6.37
CA ARG A 416 18.32 5.21 -5.42
C ARG A 416 17.78 5.55 -4.04
N GLY A 417 18.12 4.76 -3.05
CA GLY A 417 17.90 5.08 -1.65
C GLY A 417 19.22 5.30 -0.93
N ALA A 418 19.29 6.39 -0.17
CA ALA A 418 20.42 6.73 0.68
C ALA A 418 19.94 6.83 2.13
N ILE A 419 20.66 6.18 3.04
CA ILE A 419 20.40 6.19 4.48
C ILE A 419 21.60 6.81 5.17
N ARG A 420 21.36 7.84 5.97
CA ARG A 420 22.37 8.48 6.81
C ARG A 420 21.92 8.39 8.25
N VAL A 421 22.81 7.94 9.12
CA VAL A 421 22.59 7.89 10.56
C VAL A 421 23.70 8.68 11.22
N ASP A 422 23.32 9.58 12.11
CA ASP A 422 24.22 10.32 12.99
C ASP A 422 23.91 9.90 14.43
N ALA A 423 24.80 9.11 15.02
CA ALA A 423 24.71 8.65 16.41
C ALA A 423 25.73 9.34 17.32
N GLY A 424 26.24 10.52 16.94
CA GLY A 424 27.27 11.23 17.70
C GLY A 424 28.67 10.60 17.61
N VAL A 425 28.83 9.57 16.79
CA VAL A 425 30.09 8.92 16.44
C VAL A 425 30.35 9.08 14.95
N SER A 426 31.61 9.22 14.56
CA SER A 426 32.00 9.36 13.15
C SER A 426 32.02 7.98 12.48
N ASP A 427 30.91 7.63 11.85
CA ASP A 427 30.78 6.43 11.03
C ASP A 427 30.63 6.78 9.54
N PRO A 428 31.18 5.97 8.61
CA PRO A 428 30.91 6.15 7.19
C PRO A 428 29.41 5.96 6.91
N PRO A 429 28.82 6.74 5.98
CA PRO A 429 27.42 6.54 5.62
C PRO A 429 27.22 5.15 5.00
N PHE A 430 26.01 4.59 5.19
CA PHE A 430 25.64 3.36 4.51
C PHE A 430 25.76 3.54 2.99
N PRO A 431 26.23 2.52 2.25
CA PRO A 431 26.21 2.56 0.80
C PRO A 431 24.79 2.79 0.26
N ASP A 432 24.67 3.53 -0.83
CA ASP A 432 23.39 3.69 -1.52
C ASP A 432 22.95 2.35 -2.12
N PHE A 433 21.68 1.98 -1.94
CA PHE A 433 21.09 0.89 -2.73
C PHE A 433 20.46 1.47 -4.00
N THR A 434 20.71 0.82 -5.13
CA THR A 434 20.26 1.30 -6.45
C THR A 434 19.54 0.20 -7.20
N THR A 435 18.54 0.58 -7.98
CA THR A 435 17.93 -0.32 -8.96
C THR A 435 17.82 0.40 -10.28
N THR A 436 18.21 -0.28 -11.36
CA THR A 436 18.14 0.22 -12.73
C THR A 436 17.46 -0.82 -13.59
N MET A 437 16.49 -0.39 -14.40
CA MET A 437 15.77 -1.22 -15.34
C MET A 437 15.67 -0.48 -16.66
N HIS A 438 15.97 -1.16 -17.76
CA HIS A 438 15.54 -0.72 -19.08
C HIS A 438 14.83 -1.84 -19.81
N GLY A 439 13.68 -1.51 -20.37
CA GLY A 439 12.86 -2.41 -21.18
C GLY A 439 12.64 -1.83 -22.57
N LEU A 440 12.84 -2.64 -23.60
CA LEU A 440 12.43 -2.37 -24.97
C LEU A 440 11.39 -3.41 -25.38
N LYS A 441 10.21 -2.96 -25.79
CA LYS A 441 9.15 -3.80 -26.35
C LYS A 441 8.87 -3.37 -27.77
N LEU A 442 9.02 -4.29 -28.71
CA LEU A 442 8.61 -4.13 -30.11
C LEU A 442 7.39 -5.02 -30.32
N TYR A 443 6.37 -4.53 -31.00
CA TYR A 443 5.18 -5.33 -31.30
C TYR A 443 4.61 -4.98 -32.66
N PHE A 444 3.90 -5.93 -33.25
CA PHE A 444 3.14 -5.71 -34.47
C PHE A 444 1.79 -6.42 -34.41
N THR A 445 0.83 -5.88 -35.14
CA THR A 445 -0.44 -6.51 -35.48
C THR A 445 -0.60 -6.49 -36.99
N TYR A 446 -0.67 -7.67 -37.60
CA TYR A 446 -0.93 -7.85 -39.02
C TYR A 446 -2.32 -8.45 -39.22
N ARG A 447 -3.23 -7.70 -39.83
CA ARG A 447 -4.58 -8.15 -40.23
C ARG A 447 -4.45 -8.85 -41.57
N VAL A 448 -4.64 -10.17 -41.56
CA VAL A 448 -4.57 -11.02 -42.76
C VAL A 448 -5.83 -10.77 -43.60
N ASP A 449 -6.99 -10.78 -42.96
CA ASP A 449 -8.30 -10.49 -43.53
C ASP A 449 -9.25 -9.90 -42.45
N ALA A 450 -10.56 -9.86 -42.71
CA ALA A 450 -11.55 -9.33 -41.79
C ALA A 450 -11.72 -10.14 -40.49
N GLN A 451 -11.34 -11.42 -40.50
CA GLN A 451 -11.54 -12.36 -39.40
C GLN A 451 -10.21 -12.72 -38.73
N TRP A 452 -9.10 -12.73 -39.46
CA TRP A 452 -7.79 -13.13 -38.96
C TRP A 452 -6.83 -11.96 -38.72
N SER A 453 -6.22 -11.95 -37.53
CA SER A 453 -5.07 -11.10 -37.22
C SER A 453 -3.95 -11.89 -36.54
N VAL A 454 -2.71 -11.60 -36.91
CA VAL A 454 -1.50 -12.13 -36.28
C VAL A 454 -0.87 -11.01 -35.45
N ASN A 455 -0.51 -11.30 -34.22
CA ASN A 455 0.19 -10.39 -33.34
C ASN A 455 1.55 -11.00 -33.01
N GLY A 456 2.61 -10.21 -33.12
CA GLY A 456 3.93 -10.60 -32.67
C GLY A 456 4.52 -9.56 -31.74
N GLY A 457 5.46 -9.99 -30.91
CA GLY A 457 6.17 -9.11 -30.01
C GLY A 457 7.54 -9.64 -29.63
N TYR A 458 8.46 -8.70 -29.42
CA TYR A 458 9.77 -8.92 -28.86
C TYR A 458 9.95 -8.02 -27.65
N TRP A 459 10.36 -8.57 -26.52
CA TRP A 459 10.63 -7.83 -25.30
C TRP A 459 12.05 -8.13 -24.83
N HIS A 460 12.88 -7.09 -24.77
CA HIS A 460 14.17 -7.11 -24.10
C HIS A 460 14.06 -6.36 -22.77
N GLU A 461 14.56 -6.96 -21.71
CA GLU A 461 14.69 -6.31 -20.41
C GLU A 461 16.07 -6.56 -19.82
N ARG A 462 16.66 -5.50 -19.25
CA ARG A 462 17.83 -5.62 -18.41
C ARG A 462 17.55 -4.94 -17.08
N TYR A 463 17.75 -5.71 -16.04
CA TYR A 463 17.55 -5.31 -14.66
C TYR A 463 18.87 -5.46 -13.92
N ARG A 464 19.22 -4.45 -13.12
CA ARG A 464 20.38 -4.49 -12.22
C ARG A 464 20.03 -3.77 -10.93
N SER A 465 20.16 -4.48 -9.83
CA SER A 465 20.11 -3.93 -8.49
C SER A 465 21.49 -4.01 -7.84
N ALA A 466 21.78 -3.08 -6.92
CA ALA A 466 22.90 -3.14 -6.01
C ALA A 466 22.36 -2.85 -4.61
N ASN A 467 22.57 -3.78 -3.69
CA ASN A 467 22.06 -3.72 -2.33
C ASN A 467 23.10 -4.34 -1.38
N TRP A 468 23.76 -3.50 -0.58
CA TRP A 468 24.80 -3.92 0.36
C TRP A 468 24.31 -4.87 1.46
N MET A 469 23.00 -4.98 1.70
CA MET A 469 22.42 -5.96 2.62
C MET A 469 22.40 -7.38 2.03
N LEU A 470 22.61 -7.53 0.72
CA LEU A 470 22.62 -8.80 -0.01
C LEU A 470 24.00 -9.06 -0.64
N ASP A 471 24.53 -8.07 -1.33
CA ASP A 471 25.77 -8.19 -2.10
C ASP A 471 26.96 -8.50 -1.19
N GLY A 472 27.65 -9.60 -1.47
CA GLY A 472 28.77 -10.09 -0.65
C GLY A 472 28.40 -10.68 0.71
N VAL A 473 27.11 -10.78 1.06
CA VAL A 473 26.63 -11.43 2.29
C VAL A 473 26.38 -12.91 2.02
N ALA A 474 27.42 -13.72 2.18
CA ALA A 474 27.33 -15.18 2.13
C ALA A 474 26.55 -15.75 3.34
N PRO A 475 26.13 -17.03 3.30
CA PRO A 475 25.27 -17.62 4.34
C PRO A 475 25.77 -17.42 5.78
N ALA A 476 27.08 -17.43 6.02
CA ALA A 476 27.69 -17.28 7.34
C ALA A 476 28.46 -15.96 7.53
N THR A 477 28.25 -14.96 6.66
CA THR A 477 28.96 -13.67 6.77
C THR A 477 28.64 -12.93 8.07
N VAL A 478 27.40 -13.02 8.54
CA VAL A 478 26.95 -12.42 9.81
C VAL A 478 26.95 -13.52 10.88
N PRO A 479 27.77 -13.44 11.95
CA PRO A 479 28.02 -14.57 12.85
C PRO A 479 26.77 -15.19 13.49
N ASN A 480 25.75 -14.38 13.74
CA ASN A 480 24.50 -14.77 14.38
C ASN A 480 23.32 -14.87 13.39
N LEU A 481 23.57 -14.87 12.09
CA LEU A 481 22.52 -14.94 11.08
C LEU A 481 22.92 -15.87 9.94
N LEU A 482 22.16 -16.95 9.76
CA LEU A 482 22.25 -17.81 8.59
C LEU A 482 21.39 -17.21 7.47
N THR A 483 22.01 -16.63 6.45
CA THR A 483 21.31 -16.07 5.29
C THR A 483 21.21 -17.09 4.15
N PHE A 484 20.39 -16.79 3.14
CA PHE A 484 20.37 -17.54 1.89
C PHE A 484 21.61 -17.33 1.01
N GLY A 485 22.49 -16.36 1.33
CA GLY A 485 23.61 -16.02 0.46
C GLY A 485 23.20 -15.34 -0.86
N GLU A 486 21.99 -14.76 -0.90
CA GLU A 486 21.46 -14.15 -2.12
C GLU A 486 22.23 -12.89 -2.51
N GLN A 487 22.37 -12.67 -3.82
CA GLN A 487 22.92 -11.45 -4.38
C GLN A 487 21.79 -10.58 -4.94
N ALA A 488 22.02 -9.27 -5.03
CA ALA A 488 21.07 -8.38 -5.66
C ALA A 488 20.82 -8.81 -7.12
N PRO A 489 19.55 -8.86 -7.59
CA PRO A 489 19.25 -9.42 -8.89
C PRO A 489 19.88 -8.62 -10.02
N GLN A 490 20.53 -9.35 -10.93
CA GLN A 490 21.09 -8.80 -12.17
C GLN A 490 20.81 -9.78 -13.31
N TYR A 491 19.97 -9.39 -14.26
CA TYR A 491 19.61 -10.25 -15.39
C TYR A 491 19.41 -9.48 -16.68
N ARG A 492 19.39 -10.25 -17.78
CA ARG A 492 18.95 -9.83 -19.10
C ARG A 492 18.01 -10.90 -19.64
N VAL A 493 16.83 -10.50 -20.08
CA VAL A 493 15.81 -11.40 -20.61
C VAL A 493 15.39 -10.94 -22.00
N ASN A 494 15.20 -11.90 -22.89
CA ASN A 494 14.63 -11.69 -24.22
C ASN A 494 13.42 -12.61 -24.34
N VAL A 495 12.26 -12.06 -24.68
CA VAL A 495 11.02 -12.81 -24.88
C VAL A 495 10.51 -12.55 -26.28
N VAL A 496 10.22 -13.62 -27.02
CA VAL A 496 9.52 -13.55 -28.30
C VAL A 496 8.13 -14.15 -28.10
N ARG A 497 7.11 -13.46 -28.61
CA ARG A 497 5.72 -13.92 -28.59
C ARG A 497 5.13 -13.83 -29.99
N LEU A 498 4.36 -14.84 -30.36
CA LEU A 498 3.51 -14.85 -31.54
C LEU A 498 2.12 -15.37 -31.15
N SER A 499 1.07 -14.74 -31.66
CA SER A 499 -0.31 -15.21 -31.47
C SER A 499 -1.16 -14.91 -32.69
N ALA A 500 -2.13 -15.78 -32.98
CA ALA A 500 -3.17 -15.53 -33.97
C ALA A 500 -4.51 -15.32 -33.26
N ARG A 501 -5.33 -14.40 -33.78
CA ARG A 501 -6.69 -14.12 -33.31
C ARG A 501 -7.65 -14.25 -34.48
N TYR A 502 -8.68 -15.06 -34.29
CA TYR A 502 -9.83 -15.17 -35.17
C TYR A 502 -11.03 -14.46 -34.53
N SER A 503 -11.76 -13.64 -35.31
CA SER A 503 -13.00 -13.00 -34.89
C SER A 503 -14.17 -13.67 -35.61
N PHE A 504 -15.12 -14.18 -34.83
CA PHE A 504 -16.38 -14.75 -35.31
C PHE A 504 -17.39 -13.66 -35.65
#